data_AF-A0A970JD36-F1
#
_entry.id   AF-A0A970JD36-F1
#
_cell.length_a   1.000
_cell.length_b   1.000
_cell.length_c   1.000
_cell.angle_alpha   90.00
_cell.angle_beta   90.00
_cell.angle_gamma   90.00
#
_symmetry.space_group_name_H-M   'P 1'
#
loop_
_entity.id
_entity.type
_entity.pdbx_description
1 polymer ?
#
loop_
_entity_poly.entity_id
_entity_poly.type
_entity_poly.pdbx_seq_one_letter_code
_entity_poly.pdbx_strand_id
1 'polypeptide(L)'
;MAVKKYFIDNVTYGANDLNKICNSLRTDGVYGELANCLYVSKNSNNTVKISPGIGWVEGCAIEVIDNEYIDVPTSDGIYSIVLNLYKDNNVIDDIKIECVSGEVTGKNVLARVKVQNGVILEVADLRQNSTFKGGTQAPIAFSCGS
;
A
#
# COMPACT_ATOMS: atom_id res chain seq x y z
N MET A 1 16.73 -4.01 -5.65
CA MET A 1 15.26 -4.09 -5.66
C MET A 1 14.71 -2.82 -5.04
N ALA A 2 13.84 -2.09 -5.75
CA ALA A 2 13.23 -0.85 -5.26
C ALA A 2 12.12 -1.11 -4.22
N VAL A 3 11.71 -2.37 -4.03
CA VAL A 3 10.63 -2.77 -3.14
C VAL A 3 11.16 -3.64 -2.00
N LYS A 4 10.79 -3.32 -0.76
CA LYS A 4 10.99 -4.13 0.45
C LYS A 4 9.66 -4.55 1.05
N LYS A 5 9.61 -5.74 1.65
CA LYS A 5 8.40 -6.33 2.22
C LYS A 5 8.65 -6.70 3.69
N TYR A 6 7.65 -6.48 4.53
CA TYR A 6 7.73 -6.68 5.98
C TYR A 6 6.50 -7.43 6.49
N PHE A 7 6.65 -8.16 7.59
CA PHE A 7 5.58 -8.95 8.24
C PHE A 7 5.04 -10.13 7.39
N ILE A 8 5.90 -10.73 6.58
CA ILE A 8 5.67 -12.02 5.91
C ILE A 8 6.13 -13.15 6.84
N ASP A 9 5.37 -14.25 6.88
CA ASP A 9 5.67 -15.41 7.70
C ASP A 9 6.91 -16.17 7.18
N ASN A 10 7.61 -16.90 8.07
CA ASN A 10 8.82 -17.67 7.76
C ASN A 10 9.98 -16.88 7.13
N VAL A 11 9.99 -15.54 7.25
CA VAL A 11 11.11 -14.67 6.83
C VAL A 11 12.05 -14.41 8.00
N THR A 12 13.36 -14.52 7.76
CA THR A 12 14.38 -14.10 8.74
C THR A 12 14.57 -12.59 8.67
N TYR A 13 14.31 -11.89 9.78
CA TYR A 13 14.46 -10.43 9.89
C TYR A 13 15.77 -10.05 10.57
N GLY A 14 16.50 -9.09 9.98
CA GLY A 14 17.65 -8.48 10.65
C GLY A 14 17.23 -7.46 11.71
N ALA A 15 18.16 -7.03 12.56
CA ALA A 15 17.87 -6.05 13.62
C ALA A 15 17.28 -4.73 13.10
N ASN A 16 17.70 -4.27 11.92
CA ASN A 16 17.14 -3.07 11.27
C ASN A 16 15.68 -3.28 10.84
N ASP A 17 15.36 -4.47 10.32
CA ASP A 17 14.01 -4.81 9.90
C ASP A 17 13.09 -4.96 11.12
N LEU A 18 13.58 -5.57 12.21
CA LEU A 18 12.87 -5.66 13.48
C LEU A 18 12.62 -4.29 14.11
N ASN A 19 13.60 -3.38 14.10
CA ASN A 19 13.39 -2.01 14.58
C ASN A 19 12.36 -1.25 13.74
N LYS A 20 12.41 -1.41 12.41
CA LYS A 20 11.39 -0.84 11.50
C LYS A 20 10.01 -1.43 11.73
N ILE A 21 9.94 -2.75 11.92
CA ILE A 21 8.73 -3.48 12.30
C ILE A 21 8.18 -2.90 13.59
N CYS A 22 8.98 -2.81 14.67
CA CYS A 22 8.55 -2.27 15.95
C CYS A 22 8.12 -0.79 15.88
N ASN A 23 8.78 0.03 15.05
CA ASN A 23 8.38 1.42 14.81
C ASN A 23 7.12 1.54 13.93
N SER A 24 6.85 0.51 13.11
CA SER A 24 5.69 0.41 12.23
C SER A 24 4.56 -0.43 12.82
N LEU A 25 4.76 -1.03 14.00
CA LEU A 25 3.71 -1.62 14.83
C LEU A 25 2.81 -0.47 15.28
N ARG A 26 1.96 -0.05 14.36
CA ARG A 26 0.89 0.89 14.63
C ARG A 26 -0.15 0.11 15.40
N THR A 27 -0.40 0.53 16.63
CA THR A 27 -1.70 0.27 17.24
C THR A 27 -2.76 0.86 16.33
N ASP A 28 -3.87 0.13 16.18
CA ASP A 28 -5.01 0.58 15.40
C ASP A 28 -5.36 2.05 15.78
N GLY A 29 -5.23 2.99 14.84
CA GLY A 29 -5.51 4.42 15.10
C GLY A 29 -4.39 5.47 14.89
N VAL A 30 -3.14 5.11 14.55
CA VAL A 30 -2.05 6.09 14.30
C VAL A 30 -1.56 6.04 12.84
N TYR A 31 -1.77 7.12 12.08
CA TYR A 31 -1.41 7.23 10.64
C TYR A 31 0.05 7.57 10.43
N GLY A 32 0.58 7.14 9.29
CA GLY A 32 1.68 7.86 8.64
C GLY A 32 1.16 9.11 7.96
N GLU A 33 2.00 10.12 7.81
CA GLU A 33 1.67 11.29 6.99
C GLU A 33 1.40 10.85 5.53
N LEU A 34 0.44 11.50 4.86
CA LEU A 34 0.15 11.26 3.43
C LEU A 34 1.40 11.36 2.55
N ALA A 35 2.38 12.16 2.96
CA ALA A 35 3.68 12.31 2.31
C ALA A 35 4.51 11.02 2.29
N ASN A 36 4.27 10.11 3.23
CA ASN A 36 5.00 8.84 3.38
C ASN A 36 4.23 7.64 2.77
N CYS A 37 3.09 7.89 2.13
CA CYS A 37 2.26 6.85 1.53
C CYS A 37 2.63 6.63 0.06
N LEU A 38 2.55 5.38 -0.42
CA LEU A 38 2.69 5.08 -1.86
C LEU A 38 1.77 6.00 -2.66
N TYR A 39 2.25 6.60 -3.76
CA TYR A 39 1.44 7.44 -4.64
C TYR A 39 1.54 6.99 -6.08
N VAL A 40 0.40 6.81 -6.75
CA VAL A 40 0.34 6.41 -8.16
C VAL A 40 0.12 7.64 -9.02
N SER A 41 0.94 7.79 -10.05
CA SER A 41 0.82 8.86 -11.04
C SER A 41 1.07 8.32 -12.45
N LYS A 42 0.56 9.02 -13.46
CA LYS A 42 0.87 8.68 -14.86
C LYS A 42 2.35 8.92 -15.14
N ASN A 43 3.00 7.97 -15.81
CA ASN A 43 4.38 8.11 -16.27
C ASN A 43 4.46 8.21 -17.80
N SER A 44 3.82 7.29 -18.52
CA SER A 44 3.76 7.28 -19.98
C SER A 44 2.34 6.94 -20.46
N ASN A 45 2.18 6.65 -21.76
CA ASN A 45 0.89 6.27 -22.34
C ASN A 45 0.32 4.97 -21.75
N ASN A 46 1.16 4.06 -21.29
CA ASN A 46 0.75 2.74 -20.80
C ASN A 46 1.46 2.34 -19.50
N THR A 47 2.17 3.27 -18.83
CA THR A 47 2.80 3.00 -17.55
C THR A 47 2.38 4.01 -16.49
N VAL A 48 2.16 3.49 -15.28
CA VAL A 48 2.05 4.30 -14.07
C VAL A 48 3.34 4.20 -13.27
N LYS A 49 3.63 5.26 -12.52
CA LYS A 49 4.72 5.34 -11.55
C LYS A 49 4.16 5.31 -10.15
N ILE A 50 4.69 4.40 -9.33
CA ILE A 50 4.53 4.39 -7.88
C ILE A 50 5.71 5.15 -7.28
N SER A 51 5.43 6.27 -6.61
CA SER A 51 6.46 7.06 -5.93
C SER A 51 6.88 6.37 -4.62
N PRO A 52 8.10 6.64 -4.11
CA PRO A 52 8.56 6.11 -2.83
C PRO A 52 7.56 6.36 -1.70
N GLY A 53 7.44 5.39 -0.81
CA GLY A 53 6.49 5.42 0.29
C GLY A 53 6.19 4.03 0.84
N ILE A 54 5.23 3.94 1.74
CA ILE A 54 4.83 2.69 2.39
C ILE A 54 3.33 2.47 2.19
N GLY A 55 2.97 1.22 1.91
CA GLY A 55 1.60 0.74 1.80
C GLY A 55 1.36 -0.44 2.72
N TRP A 56 0.11 -0.64 3.13
CA TRP A 56 -0.28 -1.69 4.06
C TRP A 56 -1.52 -2.43 3.58
N VAL A 57 -1.55 -3.74 3.79
CA VAL A 57 -2.73 -4.58 3.59
C VAL A 57 -2.76 -5.65 4.67
N GLU A 58 -3.88 -5.75 5.40
CA GLU A 58 -4.09 -6.77 6.44
C GLU A 58 -2.93 -6.93 7.45
N GLY A 59 -2.27 -5.82 7.82
CA GLY A 59 -1.15 -5.81 8.77
C GLY A 59 0.23 -6.05 8.14
N CYS A 60 0.31 -6.46 6.88
CA CYS A 60 1.55 -6.53 6.12
C CYS A 60 1.89 -5.19 5.48
N ALA A 61 3.18 -4.93 5.30
CA ALA A 61 3.66 -3.68 4.71
C ALA A 61 4.56 -3.92 3.51
N ILE A 62 4.44 -3.02 2.53
CA ILE A 62 5.34 -2.91 1.38
C ILE A 62 5.94 -1.49 1.35
N GLU A 63 7.25 -1.40 1.30
CA GLU A 63 8.01 -0.14 1.19
C GLU A 63 8.58 -0.05 -0.22
N VAL A 64 8.24 1.02 -0.93
CA VAL A 64 8.85 1.40 -2.21
C VAL A 64 9.89 2.47 -1.89
N ILE A 65 11.16 2.17 -2.17
CA ILE A 65 12.33 3.00 -1.82
C ILE A 65 12.65 3.98 -2.94
N ASP A 66 12.53 3.51 -4.18
CA ASP A 66 12.71 4.28 -5.40
C ASP A 66 11.47 4.10 -6.29
N ASN A 67 11.29 4.96 -7.29
CA ASN A 67 10.14 4.86 -8.20
C ASN A 67 10.00 3.44 -8.77
N GLU A 68 8.80 2.87 -8.64
CA GLU A 68 8.42 1.60 -9.26
C GLU A 68 7.46 1.87 -10.43
N TYR A 69 7.50 1.04 -11.46
CA TYR A 69 6.69 1.23 -12.67
C TYR A 69 5.85 0.00 -12.94
N ILE A 70 4.57 0.21 -13.26
CA ILE A 70 3.64 -0.86 -13.60
C ILE A 70 3.05 -0.58 -14.98
N ASP A 71 3.14 -1.58 -15.85
CA ASP A 71 2.46 -1.58 -17.13
C ASP A 71 0.95 -1.72 -16.94
N VAL A 72 0.19 -0.88 -17.63
CA VAL A 72 -1.27 -0.93 -17.70
C VAL A 72 -1.65 -1.39 -19.11
N PRO A 73 -2.65 -2.29 -19.26
CA PRO A 73 -3.08 -2.73 -20.58
C PRO A 73 -3.51 -1.57 -21.49
N THR A 74 -3.24 -1.69 -22.79
CA THR A 74 -3.59 -0.66 -23.79
C THR A 74 -5.04 -0.77 -24.27
N SER A 75 -5.77 -1.82 -23.89
CA SER A 75 -7.19 -1.95 -24.20
C SER A 75 -8.02 -0.93 -23.43
N ASP A 76 -8.99 -0.33 -24.11
CA ASP A 76 -9.94 0.60 -23.51
C ASP A 76 -10.64 -0.04 -22.32
N GLY A 77 -10.67 0.70 -21.20
CA GLY A 77 -11.23 0.18 -19.97
C GLY A 77 -10.76 0.91 -18.73
N ILE A 78 -11.17 0.38 -17.59
CA ILE A 78 -10.77 0.84 -16.27
C ILE A 78 -9.96 -0.26 -15.61
N TYR A 79 -8.83 0.12 -15.01
CA TYR A 79 -7.94 -0.75 -14.29
C TYR A 79 -7.71 -0.19 -12.88
N SER A 80 -7.44 -1.05 -11.92
CA SER A 80 -7.12 -0.65 -10.56
C SER A 80 -5.69 -1.05 -10.23
N ILE A 81 -4.96 -0.13 -9.58
CA ILE A 81 -3.66 -0.44 -8.99
C ILE A 81 -3.90 -0.77 -7.53
N VAL A 82 -3.57 -2.00 -7.13
CA VAL A 82 -3.94 -2.56 -5.83
C VAL A 82 -2.74 -3.15 -5.11
N LEU A 83 -2.80 -3.16 -3.78
CA LEU A 83 -1.97 -4.01 -2.93
C LEU A 83 -2.68 -5.35 -2.72
N ASN A 84 -2.06 -6.43 -3.20
CA ASN A 84 -2.57 -7.78 -3.04
C ASN A 84 -1.70 -8.59 -2.09
N LEU A 85 -2.36 -9.32 -1.20
CA LEU A 85 -1.74 -10.25 -0.28
C LEU A 85 -2.01 -11.68 -0.76
N TYR A 86 -0.94 -12.44 -0.98
CA TYR A 86 -1.00 -13.84 -1.34
C TYR A 86 -0.86 -14.69 -0.10
N LYS A 87 -1.76 -15.67 0.04
CA LYS A 87 -1.77 -16.60 1.16
C LYS A 87 -1.83 -18.03 0.65
N ASP A 88 -1.07 -18.91 1.27
CA ASP A 88 -1.21 -20.36 1.15
C ASP A 88 -1.65 -20.93 2.50
N ASN A 89 -2.81 -21.57 2.56
CA ASN A 89 -3.37 -22.17 3.78
C ASN A 89 -3.35 -21.25 5.03
N ASN A 90 -3.66 -19.96 4.86
CA ASN A 90 -3.62 -18.88 5.87
C ASN A 90 -2.23 -18.39 6.28
N VAL A 91 -1.16 -18.94 5.71
CA VAL A 91 0.19 -18.39 5.80
C VAL A 91 0.34 -17.31 4.75
N ILE A 92 0.89 -16.17 5.13
CA ILE A 92 1.18 -15.08 4.20
C ILE A 92 2.45 -15.44 3.44
N ASP A 93 2.30 -15.62 2.13
CA ASP A 93 3.38 -15.97 1.22
C ASP A 93 4.01 -14.71 0.60
N ASP A 94 3.18 -13.75 0.16
CA ASP A 94 3.70 -12.54 -0.46
C ASP A 94 2.75 -11.33 -0.39
N ILE A 95 3.30 -10.13 -0.59
CA ILE A 95 2.58 -8.88 -0.86
C ILE A 95 3.11 -8.24 -2.15
N LYS A 96 2.21 -7.81 -3.05
CA LYS A 96 2.56 -7.19 -4.33
C LYS A 96 1.70 -5.97 -4.65
N ILE A 97 2.27 -5.06 -5.45
CA ILE A 97 1.52 -3.98 -6.12
C ILE A 97 1.19 -4.48 -7.53
N GLU A 98 -0.08 -4.48 -7.90
CA GLU A 98 -0.53 -5.07 -9.15
C GLU A 98 -1.56 -4.21 -9.88
N CYS A 99 -1.60 -4.35 -11.20
CA CYS A 99 -2.66 -3.81 -12.04
C CYS A 99 -3.69 -4.90 -12.31
N VAL A 100 -4.95 -4.64 -11.95
CA VAL A 100 -6.07 -5.56 -12.16
C VAL A 100 -7.14 -4.91 -13.03
N SER A 101 -7.80 -5.71 -13.87
CA SER A 101 -8.87 -5.24 -14.74
C SER A 101 -10.13 -4.94 -13.92
N GLY A 102 -10.79 -3.82 -14.22
CA GLY A 102 -12.03 -3.39 -13.59
C GLY A 102 -11.85 -2.44 -12.41
N GLU A 103 -12.99 -2.03 -11.85
CA GLU A 103 -13.07 -1.18 -10.67
C GLU A 103 -13.04 -2.01 -9.39
N VAL A 104 -11.89 -2.07 -8.75
CA VAL A 104 -11.78 -2.64 -7.40
C VAL A 104 -12.13 -1.58 -6.38
N THR A 105 -12.80 -2.00 -5.32
CA THR A 105 -13.10 -1.18 -4.14
C THR A 105 -12.43 -1.80 -2.92
N GLY A 106 -11.91 -0.97 -2.02
CA GLY A 106 -11.23 -1.45 -0.82
C GLY A 106 -10.13 -0.51 -0.35
N LYS A 107 -9.64 -0.76 0.87
CA LYS A 107 -8.55 0.01 1.50
C LYS A 107 -7.17 -0.29 0.92
N ASN A 108 -7.08 -1.34 0.10
CA ASN A 108 -5.87 -1.78 -0.58
C ASN A 108 -5.75 -1.21 -2.01
N VAL A 109 -6.73 -0.43 -2.47
CA VAL A 109 -6.70 0.21 -3.80
C VAL A 109 -5.91 1.52 -3.71
N LEU A 110 -4.84 1.63 -4.48
CA LEU A 110 -4.01 2.83 -4.52
C LEU A 110 -4.52 3.85 -5.54
N ALA A 111 -4.94 3.39 -6.71
CA ALA A 111 -5.46 4.26 -7.75
C ALA A 111 -6.33 3.51 -8.75
N ARG A 112 -7.11 4.27 -9.51
CA ARG A 112 -7.85 3.81 -10.67
C ARG A 112 -7.33 4.48 -11.92
N VAL A 113 -7.13 3.69 -12.97
CA VAL A 113 -6.55 4.12 -14.23
C VAL A 113 -7.58 3.94 -15.33
N LYS A 114 -7.91 5.03 -16.03
CA LYS A 114 -8.76 4.98 -17.23
C LYS A 114 -7.89 4.97 -18.47
N VAL A 115 -8.04 3.96 -19.31
CA VAL A 115 -7.36 3.84 -20.60
C VAL A 115 -8.36 3.99 -21.73
N GLN A 116 -7.99 4.78 -22.74
CA GLN A 116 -8.76 4.94 -23.96
C GLN A 116 -7.81 5.18 -25.14
N ASN A 117 -8.06 4.50 -26.27
CA ASN A 117 -7.23 4.51 -27.47
C ASN A 117 -5.74 4.20 -27.18
N GLY A 118 -5.47 3.24 -26.31
CA GLY A 118 -4.08 2.86 -25.95
C GLY A 118 -3.34 3.85 -25.07
N VAL A 119 -4.02 4.85 -24.51
CA VAL A 119 -3.41 5.88 -23.67
C VAL A 119 -4.13 5.97 -22.32
N ILE A 120 -3.36 6.08 -21.24
CA ILE A 120 -3.86 6.46 -19.92
C ILE A 120 -4.40 7.90 -19.99
N LEU A 121 -5.72 8.04 -19.88
CA LEU A 121 -6.38 9.33 -19.80
C LEU A 121 -6.33 9.92 -18.40
N GLU A 122 -6.52 9.08 -17.39
CA GLU A 122 -6.71 9.51 -16.01
C GLU A 122 -6.10 8.48 -15.05
N VAL A 123 -5.48 9.00 -13.99
CA VAL A 123 -5.10 8.23 -12.80
C VAL A 123 -5.76 8.91 -11.61
N ALA A 124 -6.87 8.33 -11.14
CA ALA A 124 -7.59 8.80 -9.97
C ALA A 124 -6.93 8.21 -8.71
N ASP A 125 -6.45 9.09 -7.83
CA ASP A 125 -5.91 8.71 -6.52
C ASP A 125 -7.04 8.18 -5.64
N LEU A 126 -6.94 6.90 -5.27
CA LEU A 126 -7.93 6.22 -4.41
C LEU A 126 -7.35 5.84 -3.06
N ARG A 127 -6.19 6.40 -2.71
CA ARG A 127 -5.61 6.23 -1.38
C ARG A 127 -6.54 6.87 -0.36
N GLN A 128 -7.41 6.05 0.21
CA GLN A 128 -8.03 6.39 1.47
C GLN A 128 -6.89 6.35 2.49
N ASN A 129 -6.48 7.50 3.04
CA ASN A 129 -5.43 7.67 4.07
C ASN A 129 -4.91 6.32 4.56
N SER A 130 -3.82 5.84 3.94
CA SER A 130 -3.39 4.44 4.00
C SER A 130 -3.63 3.80 5.38
N THR A 131 -4.59 2.87 5.46
CA THR A 131 -5.05 2.08 6.62
C THR A 131 -5.77 2.82 7.79
N PHE A 132 -7.00 2.36 8.08
CA PHE A 132 -7.90 2.54 9.25
C PHE A 132 -7.65 3.66 10.30
N LYS A 133 -8.67 4.54 10.47
CA LYS A 133 -8.92 5.36 11.69
C LYS A 133 -10.11 4.86 12.47
N GLY A 134 -9.85 3.94 13.41
CA GLY A 134 -10.67 3.80 14.61
C GLY A 134 -10.55 5.10 15.42
N GLY A 135 -11.69 5.65 15.83
CA GLY A 135 -11.75 6.87 16.62
C GLY A 135 -10.96 6.76 17.91
N THR A 136 -10.31 7.85 18.30
CA THR A 136 -9.62 8.03 19.57
C THR A 136 -10.56 7.64 20.73
N GLN A 137 -10.32 6.52 21.43
CA GLN A 137 -10.60 6.51 22.86
C GLN A 137 -9.43 7.21 23.52
N ALA A 138 -9.69 8.38 24.09
CA ALA A 138 -8.75 9.04 24.98
C ALA A 138 -8.28 8.01 26.03
N PRO A 139 -6.97 7.94 26.34
CA PRO A 139 -6.53 7.16 27.48
C PRO A 139 -7.28 7.69 28.71
N ILE A 140 -8.04 6.81 29.38
CA ILE A 140 -8.43 7.06 30.76
C ILE A 140 -7.11 7.26 31.50
N ALA A 141 -6.93 8.47 32.03
CA ALA A 141 -5.74 8.86 32.75
C ALA A 141 -5.37 7.77 33.76
N PHE A 142 -4.18 7.18 33.60
CA PHE A 142 -3.54 6.47 34.70
C PHE A 142 -3.19 7.54 35.73
N SER A 143 -4.07 7.73 36.73
CA SER A 143 -3.67 8.38 37.97
C SER A 143 -2.75 7.42 38.70
N CYS A 144 -1.44 7.60 38.57
CA CYS A 144 -0.55 7.19 39.65
C CYS A 144 -0.78 8.18 40.79
N GLY A 145 -1.78 7.87 41.62
CA GLY A 145 -1.97 8.51 42.91
C GLY A 145 -0.82 8.09 43.82
N SER A 146 -0.04 9.09 44.20
CA SER A 146 0.94 9.15 45.29
C SER A 146 0.47 8.53 46.60
#